data_AF-A0A2E5P741-F1
#
_entry.id   AF-A0A2E5P741-F1
#
_cell.length_a   1.000
_cell.length_b   1.000
_cell.length_c   1.000
_cell.angle_alpha   90.00
_cell.angle_beta   90.00
_cell.angle_gamma   90.00
#
_symmetry.space_group_name_H-M   'P 1'
#
loop_
_entity.id
_entity.type
_entity.pdbx_description
1 polymer ?
#
loop_
_entity_poly.entity_id
_entity_poly.type
_entity_poly.pdbx_seq_one_letter_code
_entity_poly.pdbx_strand_id
1 'polypeptide(L)'
;MFSDPQFWVAVAFFAFLAAVFNPIRKILVTNLDLQIKDIKDKIEEAENLKNETQVTLNEIKKRQNDVQVEIQQIHKEADKKIKQLEITTENKLKDQIAKRQLLAEAKIDQLTRDANNVTKSHIASSAINAVISILKKKLNSQEQQKLINKSIEELGSALKN
;
A
#
# COMPACT_ATOMS: atom_id res chain seq x y z
N MET A 1 -49.79 65.90 78.95
CA MET A 1 -49.16 65.62 77.64
C MET A 1 -47.94 64.69 77.73
N PHE A 2 -47.24 64.55 78.86
CA PHE A 2 -46.11 63.59 78.99
C PHE A 2 -46.46 62.25 79.68
N SER A 3 -47.72 62.07 80.11
CA SER A 3 -48.24 60.83 80.72
C SER A 3 -49.29 60.14 79.86
N ASP A 4 -49.41 60.52 78.59
CA ASP A 4 -50.33 59.89 77.64
C ASP A 4 -49.63 58.67 77.02
N PRO A 5 -50.11 57.43 77.25
CA PRO A 5 -49.53 56.21 76.69
C PRO A 5 -49.35 56.27 75.17
N GLN A 6 -50.22 57.01 74.47
CA GLN A 6 -50.16 57.15 73.02
C GLN A 6 -48.90 57.90 72.53
N PHE A 7 -48.36 58.83 73.32
CA PHE A 7 -47.12 59.55 73.00
C PHE A 7 -45.90 58.62 73.07
N TRP A 8 -45.80 57.81 74.12
CA TRP A 8 -44.70 56.84 74.27
C TRP A 8 -44.78 55.71 73.24
N VAL A 9 -45.97 55.28 72.83
CA VAL A 9 -46.17 54.34 71.71
C VAL A 9 -45.68 54.94 70.39
N ALA A 10 -45.96 56.22 70.11
CA ALA A 10 -45.47 56.88 68.91
C ALA A 10 -43.94 57.02 68.92
N VAL A 11 -43.33 57.38 70.06
CA VAL A 11 -41.87 57.45 70.20
C VAL A 11 -41.22 56.07 70.00
N ALA A 12 -41.79 55.00 70.57
CA ALA A 12 -41.32 53.64 70.38
C ALA A 12 -41.47 53.17 68.92
N PHE A 13 -42.55 53.56 68.23
CA PHE A 13 -42.77 53.25 66.81
C PHE A 13 -41.70 53.88 65.92
N PHE A 14 -41.40 55.17 66.09
CA PHE A 14 -40.34 55.82 65.31
C PHE A 14 -38.95 55.31 65.66
N ALA A 15 -38.67 55.01 66.94
CA ALA A 15 -37.42 54.38 67.35
C ALA A 15 -37.25 52.99 66.74
N PHE A 16 -38.31 52.18 66.70
CA PHE A 16 -38.31 50.87 66.03
C PHE A 16 -38.11 51.01 64.52
N LEU A 17 -38.80 51.95 63.86
CA LEU A 17 -38.65 52.19 62.43
C LEU A 17 -37.22 52.62 62.09
N ALA A 18 -36.63 53.51 62.88
CA ALA A 18 -35.24 53.94 62.72
C ALA A 18 -34.24 52.78 62.92
N ALA A 19 -34.46 51.93 63.92
CA ALA A 19 -33.61 50.77 64.19
C ALA A 19 -33.69 49.71 63.07
N VAL A 20 -34.88 49.52 62.47
CA VAL A 20 -35.14 48.48 61.47
C VAL A 20 -34.86 48.95 60.03
N PHE A 21 -34.86 50.25 59.77
CA PHE A 21 -34.62 50.81 58.42
C PHE A 21 -33.25 50.42 57.85
N ASN A 22 -32.19 50.52 58.66
CA ASN A 22 -30.82 50.21 58.22
C ASN A 22 -30.60 48.72 57.87
N PRO A 23 -31.00 47.74 58.70
CA PRO A 23 -30.84 46.32 58.36
C PRO A 23 -31.71 45.89 57.17
N ILE A 24 -32.97 46.35 57.08
CA ILE A 24 -33.85 46.00 55.95
C ILE A 24 -33.29 46.54 54.63
N ARG A 25 -32.87 47.82 54.60
CA ARG A 25 -32.28 48.43 53.41
C ARG A 25 -31.03 47.69 52.97
N LYS A 26 -30.14 47.34 53.92
CA LYS A 26 -28.90 46.62 53.63
C LYS A 26 -29.18 45.24 53.02
N ILE A 27 -30.13 44.47 53.56
CA ILE A 27 -30.47 43.14 53.05
C ILE A 27 -31.06 43.21 51.63
N LEU A 28 -31.95 44.18 51.38
CA LEU A 28 -32.55 44.36 50.06
C LEU A 28 -31.53 44.73 48.99
N VAL A 29 -30.64 45.69 49.29
CA VAL A 29 -29.59 46.11 48.35
C VAL A 29 -28.62 44.96 48.07
N THR A 30 -28.14 44.26 49.11
CA THR A 30 -27.21 43.13 48.93
C THR A 30 -27.82 42.01 48.07
N ASN A 31 -29.09 41.65 48.28
CA ASN A 31 -29.73 40.59 47.49
C ASN A 31 -29.95 41.01 46.02
N LEU A 32 -30.26 42.27 45.77
CA LEU A 32 -30.37 42.80 44.41
C LEU A 32 -29.00 42.85 43.72
N ASP A 33 -27.96 43.31 44.43
CA ASP A 33 -26.59 43.34 43.91
C ASP A 33 -26.07 41.92 43.60
N LEU A 34 -26.39 40.93 44.43
CA LEU A 34 -26.05 39.53 44.17
C LEU A 34 -26.73 39.01 42.90
N GLN A 35 -28.01 39.32 42.69
CA GLN A 35 -28.73 38.93 41.47
C GLN A 35 -28.19 39.63 40.22
N ILE A 36 -27.90 40.94 40.33
CA ILE A 36 -27.30 41.70 39.23
C ILE A 36 -25.95 41.10 38.87
N LYS A 37 -25.13 40.74 39.87
CA LYS A 37 -23.84 40.08 39.65
C LYS A 37 -24.02 38.72 38.98
N ASP A 38 -24.90 37.86 39.48
CA ASP A 38 -25.16 36.53 38.89
C ASP A 38 -25.63 36.64 37.42
N ILE A 39 -26.52 37.59 37.12
CA ILE A 39 -26.97 37.85 35.74
C ILE A 39 -25.81 38.34 34.87
N LYS A 40 -24.97 39.26 35.39
CA LYS A 40 -23.82 39.77 34.66
C LYS A 40 -22.81 38.65 34.35
N ASP A 41 -22.49 37.83 35.35
CA ASP A 41 -21.56 36.72 35.23
C ASP A 41 -22.09 35.70 34.19
N LYS A 42 -23.39 35.39 34.20
CA LYS A 42 -24.04 34.52 33.19
C LYS A 42 -24.02 35.10 31.77
N ILE A 43 -24.21 36.42 31.62
CA ILE A 43 -24.14 37.08 30.31
C ILE A 43 -22.71 37.03 29.78
N GLU A 44 -21.72 37.28 30.63
CA GLU A 44 -20.29 37.19 30.27
C GLU A 44 -19.90 35.76 29.88
N GLU A 45 -20.34 34.76 30.64
CA GLU A 45 -20.13 33.35 30.32
C GLU A 45 -20.77 32.96 28.97
N ALA A 46 -22.01 33.42 28.72
CA ALA A 46 -22.69 33.17 27.45
C ALA A 46 -22.00 33.85 26.25
N GLU A 47 -21.48 35.06 26.43
CA GLU A 47 -20.70 35.77 25.40
C GLU A 47 -19.37 35.05 25.11
N ASN A 48 -18.67 34.63 26.16
CA ASN A 48 -17.44 33.85 26.04
C ASN A 48 -17.70 32.51 25.32
N LEU A 49 -18.74 31.78 25.72
CA LEU A 49 -19.13 30.52 25.09
C LEU A 49 -19.47 30.71 23.61
N LYS A 50 -20.17 31.79 23.26
CA LYS A 50 -20.47 32.14 21.86
C LYS A 50 -19.18 32.40 21.07
N ASN A 51 -18.25 33.15 21.64
CA ASN A 51 -16.97 33.45 21.01
C ASN A 51 -16.13 32.18 20.79
N GLU A 52 -16.01 31.33 21.81
CA GLU A 52 -15.32 30.02 21.72
C GLU A 52 -15.95 29.11 20.66
N THR A 53 -17.29 29.06 20.62
CA THR A 53 -18.02 28.28 19.60
C THR A 53 -17.75 28.81 18.20
N GLN A 54 -17.70 30.14 18.03
CA GLN A 54 -17.42 30.76 16.74
C GLN A 54 -15.99 30.51 16.28
N VAL A 55 -15.02 30.54 17.19
CA VAL A 55 -13.62 30.17 16.92
C VAL A 55 -13.54 28.70 16.49
N THR A 56 -14.12 27.80 17.27
CA THR A 56 -14.15 26.36 16.99
C THR A 56 -14.81 26.07 15.63
N LEU A 57 -15.92 26.74 15.32
CA LEU A 57 -16.60 26.58 14.02
C LEU A 57 -15.72 27.03 12.86
N ASN A 58 -15.00 28.14 13.01
CA ASN A 58 -14.10 28.63 11.98
C ASN A 58 -12.92 27.67 11.77
N GLU A 59 -12.37 27.12 12.85
CA GLU A 59 -11.32 26.10 12.78
C GLU A 59 -11.80 24.82 12.07
N ILE A 60 -13.00 24.34 12.39
CA ILE A 60 -13.60 23.17 11.72
C ILE A 60 -13.79 23.44 10.22
N LYS A 61 -14.32 24.61 9.85
CA LYS A 61 -14.50 24.99 8.43
C LYS A 61 -13.16 25.06 7.69
N LYS A 62 -12.15 25.66 8.31
CA LYS A 62 -10.80 25.72 7.75
C LYS A 62 -10.24 24.31 7.55
N ARG A 63 -10.32 23.47 8.59
CA ARG A 63 -9.88 22.08 8.53
C ARG A 63 -10.61 21.28 7.46
N GLN A 64 -11.92 21.49 7.28
CA GLN A 64 -12.69 20.83 6.23
C GLN A 64 -12.17 21.20 4.84
N ASN A 65 -11.87 22.47 4.60
CA ASN A 65 -11.29 22.92 3.34
C ASN A 65 -9.88 22.35 3.12
N ASP A 66 -9.04 22.36 4.16
CA ASP A 66 -7.68 21.81 4.10
C ASP A 66 -7.70 20.31 3.77
N VAL A 67 -8.61 19.55 4.40
CA VAL A 67 -8.83 18.12 4.11
C VAL A 67 -9.32 17.91 2.67
N GLN A 68 -10.20 18.77 2.16
CA GLN A 68 -10.66 18.68 0.77
C GLN A 68 -9.51 18.87 -0.22
N VAL A 69 -8.62 19.83 0.04
CA VAL A 69 -7.41 20.06 -0.76
C VAL A 69 -6.46 18.87 -0.65
N GLU A 70 -6.25 18.33 0.55
CA GLU A 70 -5.40 17.15 0.77
C GLU A 70 -5.93 15.93 0.02
N ILE A 71 -7.24 15.66 0.06
CA ILE A 71 -7.88 14.57 -0.70
C ILE A 71 -7.62 14.75 -2.21
N GLN A 72 -7.79 15.95 -2.75
CA GLN A 72 -7.51 16.23 -4.16
C GLN A 72 -6.04 15.99 -4.51
N GLN A 73 -5.12 16.37 -3.63
CA GLN A 73 -3.69 16.12 -3.81
C GLN A 73 -3.38 14.62 -3.79
N ILE A 74 -3.96 13.86 -2.85
CA ILE A 74 -3.83 12.40 -2.77
C ILE A 74 -4.29 11.74 -4.07
N HIS A 75 -5.47 12.12 -4.59
CA HIS A 75 -5.95 11.57 -5.85
C HIS A 75 -5.02 11.89 -7.02
N LYS A 76 -4.56 13.14 -7.13
CA LYS A 76 -3.65 13.56 -8.19
C LYS A 76 -2.31 12.81 -8.13
N GLU A 77 -1.76 12.62 -6.94
CA GLU A 77 -0.52 11.88 -6.73
C GLU A 77 -0.71 10.39 -7.02
N ALA A 78 -1.83 9.80 -6.59
CA ALA A 78 -2.17 8.42 -6.89
C ALA A 78 -2.27 8.19 -8.40
N ASP A 79 -2.99 9.04 -9.13
CA ASP A 79 -3.12 8.95 -10.59
C ASP A 79 -1.77 9.06 -11.29
N LYS A 80 -0.92 10.00 -10.86
CA LYS A 80 0.44 10.14 -11.40
C LYS A 80 1.27 8.88 -11.16
N LYS A 81 1.17 8.31 -9.95
CA LYS A 81 1.91 7.09 -9.57
C LYS A 81 1.41 5.86 -10.31
N ILE A 82 0.09 5.74 -10.52
CA ILE A 82 -0.53 4.67 -11.32
C ILE A 82 -0.01 4.73 -12.74
N LYS A 83 -0.05 5.90 -13.40
CA LYS A 83 0.47 6.07 -14.77
C LYS A 83 1.96 5.73 -14.87
N GLN A 84 2.76 6.17 -13.91
CA GLN A 84 4.19 5.84 -13.88
C GLN A 84 4.42 4.34 -13.70
N LEU A 85 3.64 3.69 -12.83
CA LEU A 85 3.72 2.26 -12.58
C LEU A 85 3.30 1.46 -13.81
N GLU A 86 2.24 1.88 -14.50
CA GLU A 86 1.76 1.28 -15.75
C GLU A 86 2.86 1.29 -16.81
N ILE A 87 3.45 2.46 -17.10
CA ILE A 87 4.55 2.61 -18.07
C ILE A 87 5.75 1.72 -17.69
N THR A 88 6.12 1.75 -16.41
CA THR A 88 7.27 0.96 -15.91
C THR A 88 7.01 -0.54 -16.02
N THR A 89 5.80 -0.99 -15.70
CA THR A 89 5.40 -2.39 -15.75
C THR A 89 5.29 -2.86 -17.19
N GLU A 90 4.72 -2.06 -18.08
CA GLU A 90 4.62 -2.36 -19.51
C GLU A 90 6.03 -2.55 -20.12
N ASN A 91 6.95 -1.63 -19.84
CA ASN A 91 8.34 -1.74 -20.32
C ASN A 91 9.03 -3.00 -19.77
N LYS A 92 8.91 -3.27 -18.47
CA LYS A 92 9.45 -4.50 -17.87
C LYS A 92 8.85 -5.76 -18.47
N LEU A 93 7.56 -5.75 -18.78
CA LEU A 93 6.88 -6.88 -19.40
C LEU A 93 7.38 -7.11 -20.83
N LYS A 94 7.54 -6.03 -21.62
CA LYS A 94 8.13 -6.11 -22.97
C LYS A 94 9.53 -6.69 -22.93
N ASP A 95 10.38 -6.22 -22.01
CA ASP A 95 11.74 -6.74 -21.83
C ASP A 95 11.74 -8.23 -21.44
N GLN A 96 10.84 -8.63 -20.53
CA GLN A 96 10.69 -10.03 -20.13
C GLN A 96 10.22 -10.92 -21.27
N ILE A 97 9.28 -10.45 -22.10
CA ILE A 97 8.78 -11.17 -23.28
C ILE A 97 9.92 -11.33 -24.28
N ALA A 98 10.65 -10.25 -24.61
CA ALA A 98 11.78 -10.30 -25.53
C ALA A 98 12.87 -11.28 -25.05
N LYS A 99 13.20 -11.24 -23.75
CA LYS A 99 14.16 -12.19 -23.16
C LYS A 99 13.67 -13.63 -23.24
N ARG A 100 12.39 -13.88 -22.97
CA ARG A 100 11.80 -15.23 -23.08
C ARG A 100 11.81 -15.73 -24.52
N GLN A 101 11.55 -14.86 -25.49
CA GLN A 101 11.62 -15.19 -26.91
C GLN A 101 13.03 -15.62 -27.29
N LEU A 102 14.06 -14.84 -26.92
CA LEU A 102 15.47 -15.20 -27.19
C LEU A 102 15.87 -16.52 -26.54
N LEU A 103 15.43 -16.78 -25.31
CA LEU A 103 15.70 -18.05 -24.62
C LEU A 103 15.00 -19.23 -25.30
N ALA A 104 13.77 -19.03 -25.77
CA ALA A 104 13.02 -20.06 -26.49
C ALA A 104 13.69 -20.36 -27.84
N GLU A 105 14.10 -19.34 -28.59
CA GLU A 105 14.82 -19.48 -29.86
C GLU A 105 16.15 -20.23 -29.68
N ALA A 106 16.96 -19.81 -28.70
CA ALA A 106 18.20 -20.51 -28.36
C ALA A 106 17.96 -21.98 -27.95
N LYS A 107 16.84 -22.26 -27.27
CA LYS A 107 16.46 -23.63 -26.89
C LYS A 107 16.02 -24.45 -28.09
N ILE A 108 15.26 -23.88 -29.02
CA ILE A 108 14.88 -24.52 -30.28
C ILE A 108 16.13 -24.88 -31.06
N ASP A 109 17.06 -23.95 -31.23
CA ASP A 109 18.32 -24.18 -31.92
C ASP A 109 19.15 -25.31 -31.29
N GLN A 110 19.20 -25.34 -29.96
CA GLN A 110 19.85 -26.44 -29.24
C GLN A 110 19.17 -27.78 -29.55
N LEU A 111 17.85 -27.85 -29.43
CA LEU A 111 17.09 -29.07 -29.69
C LEU A 111 17.22 -29.52 -31.15
N THR A 112 17.28 -28.61 -32.11
CA THR A 112 17.51 -28.92 -33.52
C THR A 112 18.90 -29.51 -33.75
N ARG A 113 19.94 -28.96 -33.11
CA ARG A 113 21.30 -29.54 -33.17
C ARG A 113 21.33 -30.95 -32.57
N ASP A 114 20.71 -31.13 -31.41
CA ASP A 114 20.65 -32.43 -30.73
C ASP A 114 19.89 -33.46 -31.57
N ALA A 115 18.73 -33.09 -32.12
CA ALA A 115 17.94 -33.95 -33.01
C ALA A 115 18.73 -34.35 -34.26
N ASN A 116 19.40 -33.42 -34.91
CA ASN A 116 20.24 -33.71 -36.08
C ASN A 116 21.36 -34.71 -35.75
N ASN A 117 22.01 -34.57 -34.59
CA ASN A 117 23.06 -35.50 -34.16
C ASN A 117 22.50 -36.90 -33.89
N VAL A 118 21.36 -36.99 -33.20
CA VAL A 118 20.66 -38.26 -32.95
C VAL A 118 20.26 -38.93 -34.27
N THR A 119 19.68 -38.18 -35.22
CA THR A 119 19.29 -38.71 -36.53
C THR A 119 20.49 -39.22 -37.31
N LYS A 120 21.61 -38.48 -37.35
CA LYS A 120 22.84 -38.93 -38.01
C LYS A 120 23.38 -40.23 -37.39
N SER A 121 23.42 -40.31 -36.06
CA SER A 121 23.86 -41.52 -35.35
C SER A 121 22.95 -42.73 -35.65
N HIS A 122 21.64 -42.51 -35.68
CA HIS A 122 20.67 -43.55 -36.01
C HIS A 122 20.81 -44.02 -37.46
N ILE A 123 20.98 -43.11 -38.41
CA ILE A 123 21.22 -43.43 -39.83
C ILE A 123 22.50 -44.25 -39.98
N ALA A 124 23.61 -43.80 -39.38
CA ALA A 124 24.89 -44.51 -39.46
C ALA A 124 24.79 -45.93 -38.89
N SER A 125 24.19 -46.08 -37.71
CA SER A 125 23.98 -47.38 -37.07
C SER A 125 23.10 -48.31 -37.92
N SER A 126 22.02 -47.77 -38.49
CA SER A 126 21.10 -48.53 -39.36
C SER A 126 21.78 -48.96 -40.66
N ALA A 127 22.57 -48.08 -41.28
CA ALA A 127 23.35 -48.39 -42.48
C ALA A 127 24.39 -49.49 -42.21
N ILE A 128 25.14 -49.39 -41.10
CA ILE A 128 26.09 -50.44 -40.69
C ILE A 128 25.38 -51.78 -40.51
N ASN A 129 24.23 -51.80 -39.81
CA ASN A 129 23.46 -53.02 -39.60
C ASN A 129 22.94 -53.62 -40.92
N ALA A 130 22.48 -52.78 -41.85
CA ALA A 130 22.04 -53.21 -43.18
C ALA A 130 23.20 -53.81 -43.98
N VAL A 131 24.37 -53.17 -43.98
CA VAL A 131 25.59 -53.65 -44.64
C VAL A 131 26.03 -54.99 -44.05
N ILE A 132 26.06 -55.13 -42.71
CA ILE A 132 26.37 -56.41 -42.04
C ILE A 132 25.39 -57.50 -42.48
N SER A 133 24.09 -57.19 -42.55
CA SER A 133 23.06 -58.16 -42.98
C SER A 133 23.25 -58.59 -44.44
N ILE A 134 23.56 -57.65 -45.33
CA ILE A 134 23.84 -57.94 -46.74
C ILE A 134 25.12 -58.76 -46.89
N LEU A 135 26.20 -58.40 -46.19
CA LEU A 135 27.46 -59.15 -46.20
C LEU A 135 27.24 -60.58 -45.72
N LYS A 136 26.51 -60.80 -44.62
CA LYS A 136 26.17 -62.14 -44.13
C LYS A 136 25.39 -62.98 -45.16
N LYS A 137 24.55 -62.34 -45.99
CA LYS A 137 23.76 -63.03 -47.03
C LYS A 137 24.56 -63.29 -48.31
N LYS A 138 25.55 -62.46 -48.63
CA LYS A 138 26.29 -62.52 -49.90
C LYS A 138 27.68 -63.16 -49.81
N LEU A 139 28.31 -63.20 -48.63
CA LEU A 139 29.62 -63.82 -48.49
C LEU A 139 29.54 -65.33 -48.75
N ASN A 140 30.17 -65.76 -49.83
CA ASN A 140 30.47 -67.16 -50.08
C ASN A 140 31.85 -67.52 -49.47
N SER A 141 32.11 -68.82 -49.28
CA SER A 141 33.36 -69.32 -48.67
C SER A 141 34.63 -68.82 -49.37
N GLN A 142 34.56 -68.58 -50.68
CA GLN A 142 35.68 -68.14 -51.50
C GLN A 142 36.04 -66.67 -51.26
N GLU A 143 35.05 -65.77 -51.15
CA GLU A 143 35.25 -64.37 -50.76
C GLU A 143 35.77 -64.23 -49.33
N GLN A 144 35.30 -65.10 -48.43
CA GLN A 144 35.72 -65.16 -47.04
C GLN A 144 37.21 -65.52 -46.92
N GLN A 145 37.67 -66.53 -47.66
CA GLN A 145 39.08 -66.92 -47.73
C GLN A 145 39.95 -65.80 -48.32
N LYS A 146 39.43 -65.07 -49.32
CA LYS A 146 40.13 -63.93 -49.95
C LYS A 146 40.31 -62.77 -48.96
N LEU A 147 39.32 -62.49 -48.12
CA LEU A 147 39.43 -61.49 -47.04
C LEU A 147 40.45 -61.90 -45.99
N ILE A 148 40.47 -63.18 -45.57
CA ILE A 148 41.47 -63.68 -44.61
C ILE A 148 42.89 -63.50 -45.15
N ASN A 149 43.13 -63.90 -46.40
CA ASN A 149 44.45 -63.77 -47.02
C ASN A 149 44.87 -62.29 -47.13
N LYS A 150 43.94 -61.39 -47.48
CA LYS A 150 44.20 -59.96 -47.53
C LYS A 150 44.53 -59.37 -46.15
N SER A 151 43.79 -59.76 -45.10
CA SER A 151 44.09 -59.34 -43.72
C SER A 151 45.46 -59.83 -43.24
N ILE A 152 45.88 -61.04 -43.64
CA ILE A 152 47.23 -61.57 -43.35
C ILE A 152 48.31 -60.72 -44.05
N GLU A 153 48.07 -60.29 -45.29
CA GLU A 153 48.96 -59.42 -46.06
C GLU A 153 49.08 -58.02 -45.45
N GLU A 154 47.96 -57.41 -45.05
CA GLU A 154 47.92 -56.09 -44.39
C GLU A 154 48.63 -56.13 -43.03
N LEU A 155 48.41 -57.19 -42.22
CA LEU A 155 49.14 -57.40 -40.96
C LEU A 155 50.64 -57.60 -41.18
N GLY A 156 51.01 -58.41 -42.18
CA GLY A 156 52.41 -58.61 -42.56
C GLY A 156 53.10 -57.33 -43.03
N SER A 157 52.35 -56.40 -43.63
CA SER A 157 52.84 -55.09 -44.07
C SER A 157 52.95 -54.09 -42.91
N ALA A 158 52.00 -54.10 -41.98
CA ALA A 158 52.03 -53.26 -40.77
C ALA A 158 53.13 -53.67 -39.78
N LEU A 159 53.51 -54.96 -39.76
CA LEU A 159 54.59 -55.50 -38.92
C LEU A 159 55.99 -55.37 -39.57
N LYS A 160 56.06 -55.00 -40.85
CA LYS A 160 57.33 -54.78 -41.58
C LYS A 160 57.83 -53.33 -41.53
N ASN A 161 57.03 -52.41 -40.98
CA ASN A 161 57.44 -51.08 -40.53
C ASN A 161 57.58 -51.06 -39.01
#